data_AF-A0A6I1L9H3-F1
#
_entry.id   AF-A0A6I1L9H3-F1
#
_cell.length_a   1.000
_cell.length_b   1.000
_cell.length_c   1.000
_cell.angle_alpha   90.00
_cell.angle_beta   90.00
_cell.angle_gamma   90.00
#
_symmetry.space_group_name_H-M   'P 1'
#
loop_
_entity.id
_entity.type
_entity.pdbx_description
1 polymer ?
#
loop_
_entity_poly.entity_id
_entity_poly.type
_entity_poly.pdbx_seq_one_letter_code
_entity_poly.pdbx_strand_id
1 'polypeptide(L)'
;MKRTLLASLLLAGLPLAALAIEPGPSSKQQKETENWLQLQASGQLASSQPQKAAPAEREQALQRLLDSYKFPIPEYFEQKRGGQIPSGSN
;
A
#
# COMPACT_ATOMS: atom_id res chain seq x y z
N MET A 1 22.50 -26.18 -48.45
CA MET A 1 23.40 -25.61 -47.41
C MET A 1 23.22 -24.10 -47.21
N LYS A 2 23.27 -23.26 -48.25
CA LYS A 2 23.09 -21.80 -48.08
C LYS A 2 21.69 -21.39 -47.55
N ARG A 3 20.63 -22.04 -48.01
CA ARG A 3 19.24 -21.77 -47.58
C ARG A 3 18.96 -22.21 -46.14
N THR A 4 19.56 -23.32 -45.71
CA THR A 4 19.45 -23.82 -44.33
C THR A 4 20.19 -22.91 -43.35
N LEU A 5 21.35 -22.38 -43.75
CA LEU A 5 22.09 -21.36 -42.98
C LEU A 5 21.32 -20.05 -42.81
N LEU A 6 20.70 -19.57 -43.89
CA LEU A 6 19.82 -18.39 -43.86
C LEU A 6 18.60 -18.62 -42.96
N ALA A 7 17.97 -19.79 -43.04
CA ALA A 7 16.83 -20.14 -42.19
C ALA A 7 17.22 -20.23 -40.71
N SER A 8 18.38 -20.83 -40.38
CA SER A 8 18.86 -20.87 -38.99
C SER A 8 19.23 -19.50 -38.44
N LEU A 9 19.80 -18.62 -39.28
CA LEU A 9 20.12 -17.25 -38.89
C LEU A 9 18.85 -16.43 -38.61
N LEU A 10 17.83 -16.61 -39.45
CA LEU A 10 16.53 -15.97 -39.27
C LEU A 10 15.84 -16.48 -37.99
N LEU A 11 15.91 -17.79 -37.73
CA LEU A 11 15.34 -18.40 -36.54
C LEU A 11 16.03 -17.94 -35.24
N ALA A 12 17.35 -17.77 -35.29
CA ALA A 12 18.15 -17.24 -34.19
C ALA A 12 17.90 -15.74 -33.91
N GLY A 13 17.36 -15.01 -34.89
CA GLY A 13 17.02 -13.58 -34.77
C GLY A 13 15.65 -13.29 -34.14
N LEU A 14 14.73 -14.26 -34.07
CA LEU A 14 13.41 -14.08 -33.43
C LEU A 14 13.44 -13.50 -32.01
N PRO A 15 14.33 -13.93 -31.08
CA PRO A 15 14.33 -13.38 -29.73
C PRO A 15 14.74 -11.90 -29.67
N LEU A 16 15.39 -11.33 -30.69
CA LEU A 16 15.69 -9.89 -30.74
C LEU A 16 14.43 -9.03 -30.99
N ALA A 17 13.34 -9.63 -31.48
CA ALA A 17 12.04 -8.95 -31.63
C ALA A 17 11.22 -8.94 -30.33
N ALA A 18 11.64 -9.70 -29.30
CA ALA A 18 11.08 -9.61 -27.96
C ALA A 18 11.69 -8.39 -27.25
N LEU A 19 11.34 -7.20 -27.74
CA LEU A 19 11.58 -5.97 -26.99
C LEU A 19 10.72 -6.03 -25.74
N ALA A 20 11.34 -5.76 -24.59
CA ALA A 20 10.69 -5.76 -23.29
C ALA A 20 9.41 -4.90 -23.32
N ILE A 21 8.42 -5.31 -22.53
CA ILE A 21 7.20 -4.55 -22.24
C ILE A 21 7.54 -3.05 -22.16
N GLU A 22 6.81 -2.25 -22.94
CA GLU A 22 6.93 -0.79 -22.95
C GLU A 22 7.05 -0.29 -21.50
N PRO A 23 8.12 0.47 -21.16
CA PRO A 23 8.27 0.99 -19.82
C PRO A 23 7.14 1.99 -19.56
N GLY A 24 6.09 1.52 -18.88
CA GLY A 24 4.91 2.32 -18.61
C GLY A 24 3.88 1.54 -17.81
N PRO A 25 3.00 2.25 -17.07
CA PRO A 25 1.97 1.60 -16.30
C PRO A 25 1.03 0.85 -17.26
N SER A 26 0.73 -0.42 -16.98
CA SER A 26 -0.14 -1.26 -17.82
C SER A 26 -1.58 -0.73 -17.91
N SER A 27 -1.94 0.20 -17.03
CA SER A 27 -3.25 0.86 -16.96
C SER A 27 -3.16 2.20 -16.23
N LYS A 28 -4.22 3.03 -16.34
CA LYS A 28 -4.33 4.28 -15.58
C LYS A 28 -4.32 4.04 -14.06
N GLN A 29 -4.94 2.95 -13.61
CA GLN A 29 -5.01 2.55 -12.20
C GLN A 29 -3.64 2.15 -11.65
N GLN A 30 -2.83 1.44 -12.44
CA GLN A 30 -1.45 1.13 -12.05
C GLN A 30 -0.64 2.42 -11.90
N LYS A 31 -0.80 3.40 -12.80
CA LYS A 31 -0.10 4.68 -12.71
C LYS A 31 -0.40 5.42 -11.41
N GLU A 32 -1.66 5.49 -11.01
CA GLU A 32 -2.05 6.11 -9.74
C GLU A 32 -1.46 5.37 -8.55
N THR A 33 -1.47 4.04 -8.59
CA THR A 33 -0.87 3.20 -7.55
C THR A 33 0.63 3.44 -7.43
N GLU A 34 1.35 3.45 -8.56
CA GLU A 34 2.79 3.74 -8.59
C GLU A 34 3.10 5.15 -8.08
N ASN A 35 2.30 6.14 -8.44
CA ASN A 35 2.44 7.50 -7.93
C ASN A 35 2.29 7.53 -6.40
N TRP A 36 1.29 6.86 -5.83
CA TRP A 36 1.10 6.80 -4.38
C TRP A 36 2.26 6.09 -3.67
N LEU A 37 2.75 4.99 -4.24
CA LEU A 37 3.90 4.27 -3.71
C LEU A 37 5.18 5.13 -3.75
N GLN A 38 5.41 5.84 -4.85
CA GLN A 38 6.55 6.76 -4.98
C GLN A 38 6.45 7.93 -4.01
N LEU A 39 5.26 8.51 -3.83
CA LEU A 39 5.02 9.58 -2.85
C LEU A 39 5.29 9.11 -1.41
N GLN A 40 4.83 7.90 -1.07
CA GLN A 40 5.05 7.32 0.25
C GLN A 40 6.53 7.00 0.49
N ALA A 41 7.21 6.37 -0.47
CA ALA A 41 8.60 5.98 -0.35
C ALA A 41 9.56 7.18 -0.33
N SER A 42 9.28 8.21 -1.13
CA SER A 42 10.08 9.44 -1.17
C SER A 42 9.91 10.31 0.08
N GLY A 43 8.80 10.14 0.81
CA GLY A 43 8.49 10.96 1.98
C GLY A 43 8.24 12.44 1.66
N GLN A 44 8.01 12.80 0.39
CA GLN A 44 7.80 14.19 -0.04
C GLN A 44 6.61 14.87 0.64
N LEU A 45 5.59 14.08 1.01
CA LEU A 45 4.41 14.53 1.74
C LEU A 45 4.42 14.10 3.21
N ALA A 46 5.60 13.80 3.78
CA ALA A 46 5.71 13.54 5.21
C ALA A 46 5.32 14.79 6.01
N SER A 47 4.61 14.59 7.12
CA SER A 47 4.22 15.68 8.03
C SER A 47 5.46 16.44 8.52
N SER A 48 5.38 17.78 8.52
CA SER A 48 6.40 18.65 9.10
C SER A 48 6.44 18.58 10.63
N GLN A 49 5.40 18.02 11.26
CA GLN A 49 5.30 17.81 12.69
C GLN A 49 5.52 16.33 13.01
N PRO A 50 6.77 15.91 13.31
CA PRO A 50 7.05 14.52 13.64
C PRO A 50 6.44 14.15 14.99
N GLN A 51 5.52 13.19 14.99
CA GLN A 51 4.98 12.61 16.21
C GLN A 51 5.98 11.61 16.79
N LYS A 52 6.95 12.11 17.55
CA LYS A 52 7.92 11.27 18.27
C LYS A 52 7.31 10.80 19.58
N ALA A 53 7.23 9.49 19.75
CA ALA A 53 6.97 8.86 21.03
C ALA A 53 8.29 8.37 21.61
N ALA A 54 8.55 8.66 22.89
CA ALA A 54 9.70 8.11 23.59
C ALA A 54 9.62 6.57 23.63
N PRO A 55 10.74 5.84 23.73
CA PRO A 55 10.71 4.36 23.77
C PRO A 55 9.76 3.80 24.84
N ALA A 56 9.73 4.42 26.04
CA ALA A 56 8.82 4.03 27.11
C ALA A 56 7.33 4.23 26.76
N GLU A 57 6.99 5.33 26.07
CA GLU A 57 5.62 5.61 25.63
C GLU A 57 5.17 4.63 24.54
N ARG A 58 6.09 4.25 23.64
CA ARG A 58 5.83 3.23 22.61
C ARG A 58 5.56 1.88 23.26
N GLU A 59 6.36 1.49 24.25
CA GLU A 59 6.18 0.24 24.99
C GLU A 59 4.84 0.24 25.74
N GLN A 60 4.49 1.35 26.41
CA GLN A 60 3.21 1.46 27.10
C GLN A 60 2.01 1.41 26.14
N ALA A 61 2.14 2.01 24.95
CA ALA A 61 1.11 1.93 23.92
C ALA A 61 0.95 0.50 23.38
N LEU A 62 2.06 -0.22 23.18
CA LEU A 62 2.05 -1.63 22.78
C LEU A 62 1.42 -2.50 23.87
N GLN A 63 1.80 -2.28 25.14
CA GLN A 63 1.20 -3.00 26.27
C GLN A 63 -0.32 -2.79 26.32
N ARG A 64 -0.80 -1.54 26.16
CA ARG A 64 -2.24 -1.25 26.07
C ARG A 64 -2.91 -1.99 24.93
N LEU A 65 -2.27 -2.05 23.76
CA LEU A 65 -2.79 -2.79 22.62
C LEU A 65 -2.90 -4.28 22.95
N LEU A 66 -1.87 -4.87 23.55
CA LEU A 66 -1.89 -6.27 23.98
C LEU A 66 -2.99 -6.53 25.03
N ASP A 67 -3.16 -5.61 25.98
CA ASP A 67 -4.20 -5.70 27.00
C ASP A 67 -5.61 -5.57 26.41
N SER A 68 -5.78 -4.84 25.29
CA SER A 68 -7.07 -4.70 24.63
C SER A 68 -7.64 -6.03 24.13
N TYR A 69 -6.78 -6.98 23.74
CA TYR A 69 -7.19 -8.31 23.28
C TYR A 69 -7.64 -9.23 24.42
N LYS A 70 -7.40 -8.85 25.69
CA LYS A 70 -7.85 -9.63 26.86
C LYS A 70 -9.35 -9.47 27.11
N PHE A 71 -9.97 -8.42 26.56
CA PHE A 71 -11.38 -8.16 26.73
C PHE A 71 -12.18 -8.83 25.59
N PRO A 72 -13.21 -9.64 25.92
CA PRO A 72 -14.06 -10.21 24.89
C PRO A 72 -14.80 -9.10 24.14
N ILE A 73 -14.99 -9.29 22.84
CA ILE A 73 -15.85 -8.40 22.04
C ILE A 73 -17.28 -8.59 22.55
N PRO A 74 -17.97 -7.52 22.99
CA PRO A 74 -19.35 -7.64 23.44
C PRO A 74 -20.26 -8.05 22.28
N GLU A 75 -21.17 -9.00 22.51
CA GLU A 75 -22.20 -9.40 21.52
C GLU A 75 -23.14 -8.24 21.16
N TYR A 76 -23.35 -7.32 22.11
CA TYR A 76 -24.19 -6.15 21.93
C TYR A 76 -23.46 -4.90 22.41
N PHE A 77 -23.42 -3.87 21.58
CA PHE A 77 -22.95 -2.55 21.96
C PHE A 77 -24.12 -1.77 22.58
N GLU A 78 -24.03 -1.40 23.85
CA GLU A 78 -25.09 -0.60 24.49
C GLU A 78 -25.16 0.78 23.83
N GLN A 79 -26.25 1.05 23.09
CA GLN A 79 -26.48 2.33 22.41
C GLN A 79 -26.44 3.55 23.34
N LYS A 80 -26.67 3.36 24.64
CA LYS A 80 -26.65 4.44 25.64
C LYS A 80 -25.23 4.84 26.10
N ARG A 81 -24.18 4.11 25.70
CA ARG A 81 -22.78 4.43 26.02
C ARG A 81 -22.08 5.27 24.95
N GLY A 82 -22.67 5.44 23.76
CA GLY A 82 -22.28 6.49 22.83
C GLY A 82 -22.74 7.84 23.39
N GLY A 83 -21.85 8.83 23.44
CA GLY A 83 -22.15 10.14 24.03
C GLY A 83 -23.50 10.70 23.59
N GLN A 84 -24.26 11.25 24.54
CA GLN A 84 -25.54 11.91 24.26
C GLN A 84 -25.27 13.15 23.41
N ILE A 85 -25.66 13.12 22.13
CA ILE A 85 -25.67 14.32 21.31
C ILE A 85 -26.93 15.10 21.71
N PRO A 86 -26.82 16.32 22.28
CA PRO A 86 -27.99 17.11 22.59
C PRO A 86 -28.71 17.44 21.28
N SER A 87 -29.93 16.95 21.13
CA SER A 87 -30.81 17.28 20.01
C SER A 87 -31.15 18.76 20.09
N GLY A 88 -30.67 19.55 19.12
CA GLY A 88 -31.05 20.96 19.01
C GLY A 88 -32.56 21.07 18.77
N SER A 89 -33.26 21.81 19.63
CA SER A 89 -34.63 22.24 19.38
C SER A 89 -34.59 23.42 18.43
N ASN A 90 -35.33 23.32 17.32
CA ASN A 90 -35.76 24.48 16.54
C ASN A 90 -36.77 25.32 17.35
#